data_AF-A0A7V9M2V6-F1
#
_entry.id   AF-A0A7V9M2V6-F1
#
_cell.length_a   1.000
_cell.length_b   1.000
_cell.length_c   1.000
_cell.angle_alpha   90.00
_cell.angle_beta   90.00
_cell.angle_gamma   90.00
#
_symmetry.space_group_name_H-M   'P 1'
#
loop_
_entity.id
_entity.type
_entity.pdbx_description
1 polymer ?
#
loop_
_entity_poly.entity_id
_entity_poly.type
_entity_poly.pdbx_seq_one_letter_code
_entity_poly.pdbx_strand_id
1 'polypeptide(L)'
;MSKAGMVNIGQLAREKYGEQDVYLAGFACFKGTVVAGDEWGARMKVMTVPEAKPGSIEAILHKKNIDSGYILFSNETDSLYQTSVSHRAIGVVYNPSREYGNYVPSVLSKRYDALIYFDETKALHPLHLHPDRHKLPATYPFNL
;
A
#
# COMPACT_ATOMS: atom_id res chain seq x y z
N MET A 1 -6.31 0.01 -13.11
CA MET A 1 -7.25 1.07 -12.71
C MET A 1 -7.65 1.95 -13.88
N SER A 2 -6.71 2.58 -14.59
CA SER A 2 -7.00 3.38 -15.81
C SER A 2 -7.83 2.63 -16.88
N LYS A 3 -7.53 1.35 -17.17
CA LYS A 3 -8.34 0.52 -18.09
C LYS A 3 -9.81 0.36 -17.70
N ALA A 4 -10.16 0.59 -16.43
CA ALA A 4 -11.52 0.52 -15.90
C ALA A 4 -12.12 1.93 -15.69
N GLY A 5 -11.51 2.98 -16.26
CA GLY A 5 -11.97 4.37 -16.13
C GLY A 5 -11.75 4.98 -14.74
N MET A 6 -11.06 4.28 -13.84
CA MET A 6 -10.79 4.78 -12.48
C MET A 6 -9.50 5.59 -12.43
N VAL A 7 -9.56 6.76 -11.80
CA VAL A 7 -8.43 7.67 -11.55
C VAL A 7 -7.93 7.54 -10.11
N ASN A 8 -6.61 7.68 -9.91
CA ASN A 8 -5.99 7.70 -8.59
C ASN A 8 -5.67 9.16 -8.22
N ILE A 9 -5.78 9.53 -6.93
CA ILE A 9 -5.40 10.85 -6.41
C ILE A 9 -3.96 11.23 -6.80
N GLY A 10 -3.01 10.28 -6.78
CA GLY A 10 -1.63 10.55 -7.19
C GLY A 10 -1.51 10.92 -8.67
N GLN A 11 -2.34 10.33 -9.53
CA GLN A 11 -2.42 10.70 -10.95
C GLN A 11 -2.98 12.12 -11.09
N LEU A 12 -4.11 12.42 -10.44
CA LEU A 12 -4.72 13.76 -10.48
C LEU A 12 -3.77 14.84 -9.94
N ALA A 13 -2.98 14.52 -8.90
CA ALA A 13 -1.98 15.42 -8.36
C ALA A 13 -0.91 15.74 -9.41
N ARG A 14 -0.35 14.73 -10.08
CA ARG A 14 0.64 14.94 -11.15
C ARG A 14 0.07 15.67 -12.36
N GLU A 15 -1.18 15.40 -12.75
CA GLU A 15 -1.85 16.12 -13.84
C GLU A 15 -2.03 17.61 -13.51
N LYS A 16 -2.30 17.93 -12.24
CA LYS A 16 -2.54 19.30 -11.80
C LYS A 16 -1.26 20.09 -11.52
N TYR A 17 -0.27 19.46 -10.88
CA TYR A 17 0.92 20.15 -10.36
C TYR A 17 2.21 19.79 -11.11
N GLY A 18 2.21 18.77 -11.97
CA GLY A 18 3.38 18.28 -12.68
C GLY A 18 4.12 17.15 -11.94
N GLU A 19 4.90 16.36 -12.67
CA GLU A 19 5.64 15.22 -12.09
C GLU A 19 6.77 15.65 -11.16
N GLN A 20 7.41 16.79 -11.43
CA GLN A 20 8.54 17.30 -10.63
C GLN A 20 8.10 17.80 -9.24
N ASP A 21 6.84 18.24 -9.10
CA ASP A 21 6.29 18.79 -7.86
C ASP A 21 5.48 17.77 -7.05
N VAL A 22 5.37 16.52 -7.53
CA VAL A 22 4.58 15.46 -6.89
C VAL A 22 5.36 14.17 -6.78
N TYR A 23 5.78 13.86 -5.55
CA TYR A 23 6.46 12.61 -5.22
C TYR A 23 5.49 11.51 -4.78
N LEU A 24 5.52 10.36 -5.43
CA LEU A 24 4.68 9.20 -5.15
C LEU A 24 5.53 8.06 -4.55
N ALA A 25 5.35 7.78 -3.27
CA ALA A 25 5.95 6.63 -2.60
C ALA A 25 4.94 5.49 -2.45
N GLY A 26 5.27 4.34 -3.03
CA GLY A 26 4.50 3.11 -2.89
C GLY A 26 4.99 2.24 -1.72
N PHE A 27 4.12 1.36 -1.23
CA PHE A 27 4.46 0.34 -0.24
C PHE A 27 4.21 -1.06 -0.81
N ALA A 28 5.08 -2.00 -0.44
CA ALA A 28 4.98 -3.41 -0.80
C ALA A 28 5.33 -4.28 0.41
N CYS A 29 4.65 -5.43 0.54
CA CYS A 29 5.01 -6.43 1.55
C CYS A 29 4.78 -7.86 1.11
N PHE A 30 5.66 -8.77 1.53
CA PHE A 30 5.55 -10.18 1.18
C PHE A 30 4.47 -10.89 2.01
N LYS A 31 4.47 -10.74 3.33
CA LYS A 31 3.45 -11.29 4.24
C LYS A 31 3.22 -10.41 5.47
N GLY A 32 2.34 -10.84 6.36
CA GLY A 32 2.21 -10.26 7.70
C GLY A 32 0.78 -10.01 8.10
N THR A 33 0.52 -8.84 8.68
CA THR A 33 -0.81 -8.42 9.12
C THR A 33 -1.07 -6.95 8.86
N VAL A 34 -2.34 -6.61 8.60
CA VAL A 34 -2.82 -5.25 8.35
C VAL A 34 -4.07 -4.96 9.18
N VAL A 35 -4.46 -3.70 9.26
CA VAL A 35 -5.77 -3.28 9.78
C VAL A 35 -6.68 -2.91 8.61
N ALA A 36 -7.83 -3.57 8.49
CA ALA A 36 -8.83 -3.30 7.45
C ALA A 36 -10.24 -3.70 7.92
N GLY A 37 -11.27 -3.29 7.18
CA GLY A 37 -12.64 -3.79 7.31
C GLY A 37 -12.97 -4.86 6.25
N ASP A 38 -13.97 -5.68 6.52
CA ASP A 38 -14.55 -6.61 5.54
C ASP A 38 -15.43 -5.92 4.50
N GLU A 39 -15.93 -4.72 4.82
CA GLU A 39 -16.65 -3.83 3.92
C GLU A 39 -16.48 -2.36 4.36
N TRP A 40 -16.95 -1.44 3.52
CA TRP A 40 -16.90 -0.01 3.84
C TRP A 40 -17.74 0.31 5.08
N GLY A 41 -17.12 1.02 6.04
CA GLY A 41 -17.77 1.38 7.31
C GLY A 41 -17.79 0.27 8.36
N ALA A 42 -17.31 -0.93 8.04
CA ALA A 42 -17.16 -2.01 9.01
C ALA A 42 -16.12 -1.67 10.09
N ARG A 43 -16.18 -2.42 11.19
CA ARG A 43 -15.18 -2.32 12.26
C ARG A 43 -13.79 -2.69 11.73
N MET A 44 -12.78 -1.95 12.17
CA MET A 44 -11.38 -2.30 11.93
C MET A 44 -11.07 -3.67 12.54
N LYS A 45 -10.43 -4.53 11.75
CA LYS A 45 -9.96 -5.86 12.15
C LYS A 45 -8.50 -6.01 11.78
N VAL A 46 -7.75 -6.69 12.64
CA VAL A 46 -6.44 -7.22 12.26
C VAL A 46 -6.68 -8.38 11.31
N MET A 47 -6.09 -8.31 10.13
CA MET A 47 -6.24 -9.32 9.08
C MET A 47 -4.88 -9.83 8.64
N THR A 48 -4.79 -11.14 8.43
CA THR A 48 -3.58 -11.79 7.88
C THR A 48 -3.39 -11.41 6.43
N VAL A 49 -2.19 -10.98 6.08
CA VAL A 49 -1.70 -10.88 4.70
C VAL A 49 -0.94 -12.18 4.41
N PRO A 50 -1.48 -13.06 3.56
CA PRO A 50 -0.79 -14.30 3.20
C PRO A 50 0.49 -13.98 2.41
N GLU A 51 1.33 -14.99 2.21
CA GLU A 51 2.51 -14.86 1.34
C GLU A 51 2.14 -14.30 -0.03
N ALA A 52 3.05 -13.52 -0.60
CA ALA A 52 2.78 -12.88 -1.87
C ALA A 52 2.73 -13.90 -3.00
N LYS A 53 1.87 -13.62 -3.98
CA LYS A 53 1.66 -14.48 -5.14
C LYS A 53 2.99 -14.65 -5.89
N PRO A 54 3.37 -15.88 -6.29
CA PRO A 54 4.53 -16.10 -7.14
C PRO A 54 4.52 -15.22 -8.39
N GLY A 55 5.66 -14.60 -8.71
CA GLY A 55 5.81 -13.70 -9.86
C GLY A 55 5.30 -12.28 -9.62
N SER A 56 4.79 -11.96 -8.44
CA SER A 56 4.58 -10.57 -8.00
C SER A 56 5.90 -9.90 -7.62
N ILE A 57 5.93 -8.57 -7.59
CA ILE A 57 7.13 -7.85 -7.16
C ILE A 57 7.51 -8.21 -5.73
N GLU A 58 6.52 -8.35 -4.86
CA GLU A 58 6.70 -8.72 -3.45
C GLU A 58 7.42 -10.07 -3.33
N ALA A 59 6.98 -11.08 -4.11
CA ALA A 59 7.62 -12.39 -4.12
C ALA A 59 9.03 -12.36 -4.72
N ILE A 60 9.31 -11.47 -5.69
CA ILE A 60 10.64 -11.30 -6.27
C ILE A 60 11.59 -10.66 -5.26
N LEU A 61 11.15 -9.64 -4.54
CA LEU A 61 11.95 -8.96 -3.51
C LEU A 61 12.24 -9.88 -2.32
N HIS A 62 11.26 -10.67 -1.87
CA HIS A 62 11.46 -11.71 -0.86
C HIS A 62 12.55 -12.70 -1.26
N LYS A 63 12.52 -13.21 -2.51
CA LYS A 63 13.54 -14.14 -3.03
C LYS A 63 14.94 -13.55 -3.11
N LYS A 64 15.07 -12.21 -3.15
CA LYS A 64 16.35 -11.51 -3.07
C LYS A 64 16.85 -11.38 -1.62
N ASN A 65 16.17 -11.96 -0.63
CA ASN A 65 16.48 -11.90 0.80
C ASN A 65 16.58 -10.46 1.32
N ILE A 66 15.69 -9.58 0.85
CA ILE A 66 15.58 -8.21 1.35
C ILE A 66 14.61 -8.25 2.52
N ASP A 67 15.05 -7.87 3.73
CA ASP A 67 14.15 -7.82 4.89
C ASP A 67 13.29 -6.55 4.87
N SER A 68 13.92 -5.41 4.65
CA SER A 68 13.25 -4.12 4.45
C SER A 68 14.17 -3.17 3.71
N GLY A 69 13.59 -2.21 3.00
CA GLY A 69 14.37 -1.23 2.26
C GLY A 69 13.50 -0.37 1.37
N TYR A 70 14.16 0.40 0.51
CA TYR A 70 13.48 1.21 -0.49
C TYR A 70 14.24 1.19 -1.80
N ILE A 71 13.49 1.41 -2.88
CA ILE A 71 14.01 1.56 -4.24
C ILE A 71 13.66 2.98 -4.69
N LEU A 72 14.63 3.72 -5.23
CA LEU A 72 14.43 5.01 -5.89
C LEU A 72 14.49 4.79 -7.40
N PHE A 73 13.37 5.01 -8.09
CA PHE A 73 13.28 4.69 -9.52
C PHE A 73 14.05 5.67 -10.41
N SER A 74 14.41 6.86 -9.91
CA SER A 74 15.27 7.80 -10.63
C SER A 74 16.67 7.25 -10.91
N ASN A 75 17.14 6.31 -10.09
CA ASN A 75 18.51 5.76 -10.14
C ASN A 75 18.51 4.28 -10.56
N GLU A 76 17.36 3.73 -10.93
CA GLU A 76 17.18 2.30 -11.16
C GLU A 76 17.07 1.99 -12.65
N THR A 77 17.88 1.04 -13.11
CA THR A 77 17.97 0.64 -14.53
C THR A 77 17.49 -0.78 -14.79
N ASP A 78 17.19 -1.56 -13.76
CA ASP A 78 16.66 -2.92 -13.91
C ASP A 78 15.32 -2.90 -14.66
N SER A 79 15.28 -3.65 -15.76
CA SER A 79 14.12 -3.75 -16.66
C SER A 79 12.89 -4.36 -15.98
N LEU A 80 13.09 -5.08 -14.87
CA LEU A 80 12.01 -5.56 -14.00
C LEU A 80 11.04 -4.43 -13.62
N TYR A 81 11.55 -3.25 -13.27
CA TYR A 81 10.73 -2.15 -12.79
C TYR A 81 10.08 -1.33 -13.91
N GLN A 82 10.59 -1.48 -15.14
CA GLN A 82 10.10 -0.82 -16.35
C GLN A 82 9.10 -1.67 -17.14
N THR A 83 8.92 -2.93 -16.74
CA THR A 83 7.93 -3.86 -17.32
C THR A 83 6.76 -4.06 -16.39
N SER A 84 5.64 -4.55 -16.95
CA SER A 84 4.42 -4.76 -16.16
C SER A 84 4.57 -6.02 -15.31
N VAL A 85 4.56 -5.86 -13.99
CA VAL A 85 4.57 -6.94 -13.00
C VAL A 85 3.33 -6.87 -12.11
N SER A 86 2.90 -8.00 -11.55
CA SER A 86 1.81 -8.00 -10.56
C SER A 86 2.29 -7.33 -9.27
N HIS A 87 1.49 -6.40 -8.74
CA HIS A 87 1.77 -5.70 -7.49
C HIS A 87 0.51 -5.72 -6.62
N ARG A 88 0.65 -6.11 -5.34
CA ARG A 88 -0.43 -6.22 -4.37
C ARG A 88 -0.94 -4.83 -3.96
N ALA A 89 -2.25 -4.65 -3.95
CA ALA A 89 -2.93 -3.44 -3.50
C ALA A 89 -3.99 -3.79 -2.45
N ILE A 90 -3.68 -3.54 -1.18
CA ILE A 90 -4.62 -3.68 -0.07
C ILE A 90 -5.07 -2.29 0.36
N GLY A 91 -6.39 -2.07 0.40
CA GLY A 91 -7.00 -0.83 0.85
C GLY A 91 -7.62 -0.96 2.24
N VAL A 92 -8.49 -0.02 2.58
CA VAL A 92 -9.26 -0.03 3.84
C VAL A 92 -10.28 -1.17 3.93
N VAL A 93 -10.62 -1.78 2.79
CA VAL A 93 -11.41 -3.01 2.71
C VAL A 93 -10.51 -4.13 2.22
N TYR A 94 -10.53 -5.27 2.91
CA TYR A 94 -9.69 -6.41 2.59
C TYR A 94 -10.35 -7.73 2.92
N ASN A 95 -10.14 -8.73 2.07
CA ASN A 95 -10.56 -10.11 2.32
C ASN A 95 -9.42 -11.07 1.96
N PRO A 96 -8.72 -11.64 2.97
CA PRO A 96 -7.60 -12.56 2.75
C PRO A 96 -7.96 -13.80 1.92
N SER A 97 -9.22 -14.24 1.97
CA SER A 97 -9.68 -15.40 1.19
C SER A 97 -9.82 -15.12 -0.31
N ARG A 98 -9.84 -13.84 -0.72
CA ARG A 98 -10.00 -13.38 -2.11
C ARG A 98 -8.78 -12.62 -2.61
N GLU A 99 -7.60 -13.08 -2.21
CA GLU A 99 -6.34 -12.38 -2.37
C GLU A 99 -5.95 -12.07 -3.83
N TYR A 100 -6.29 -12.96 -4.77
CA TYR A 100 -5.94 -12.80 -6.18
C TYR A 100 -6.49 -11.52 -6.82
N GLY A 101 -7.64 -11.02 -6.33
CA GLY A 101 -8.24 -9.78 -6.83
C GLY A 101 -7.46 -8.52 -6.44
N ASN A 102 -6.56 -8.62 -5.46
CA ASN A 102 -5.76 -7.48 -4.97
C ASN A 102 -4.50 -7.24 -5.80
N TYR A 103 -4.17 -8.11 -6.77
CA TYR A 103 -2.99 -7.94 -7.61
C TYR A 103 -3.32 -7.14 -8.87
N VAL A 104 -2.64 -6.01 -9.03
CA VAL A 104 -2.82 -5.11 -10.16
C VAL A 104 -1.57 -5.12 -11.04
N PRO A 105 -1.67 -5.39 -12.35
CA PRO A 105 -0.57 -5.22 -13.28
C PRO A 105 -0.05 -3.78 -13.23
N SER A 106 1.23 -3.62 -12.93
CA SER A 106 1.86 -2.33 -12.64
C SER A 106 3.25 -2.25 -13.27
N VAL A 107 3.55 -1.15 -13.94
CA VAL A 107 4.93 -0.76 -14.24
C VAL A 107 5.39 0.14 -13.09
N LEU A 108 6.24 -0.38 -12.21
CA LEU A 108 6.50 0.26 -10.92
C LEU A 108 7.16 1.63 -11.05
N SER A 109 8.13 1.77 -11.95
CA SER A 109 8.80 3.05 -12.21
C SER A 109 7.89 4.11 -12.84
N LYS A 110 6.77 3.70 -13.44
CA LYS A 110 5.73 4.64 -13.92
C LYS A 110 4.67 4.94 -12.87
N ARG A 111 4.53 4.06 -11.88
CA ARG A 111 3.50 4.16 -10.84
C ARG A 111 3.96 4.97 -9.63
N TYR A 112 5.25 4.89 -9.30
CA TYR A 112 5.86 5.51 -8.13
C TYR A 112 7.23 6.10 -8.48
N ASP A 113 7.69 7.04 -7.67
CA ASP A 113 9.08 7.51 -7.66
C ASP A 113 9.95 6.66 -6.74
N ALA A 114 9.34 6.10 -5.68
CA ALA A 114 9.96 5.15 -4.79
C ALA A 114 9.03 4.01 -4.38
N LEU A 115 9.61 2.85 -4.09
CA LEU A 115 8.90 1.73 -3.46
C LEU A 115 9.57 1.40 -2.13
N ILE A 116 8.80 1.47 -1.05
CA ILE A 116 9.22 1.02 0.29
C ILE A 116 8.73 -0.41 0.47
N TYR A 117 9.64 -1.29 0.87
CA TYR A 117 9.40 -2.71 0.99
C TYR A 117 9.67 -3.22 2.41
N PHE A 118 8.79 -4.09 2.88
CA PHE A 118 8.94 -4.87 4.12
C PHE A 118 8.61 -6.32 3.84
N ASP A 119 9.48 -7.25 4.18
CA ASP A 119 9.22 -8.67 3.99
C ASP A 119 8.03 -9.14 4.84
N GLU A 120 8.02 -8.71 6.09
CA GLU A 120 6.93 -8.97 7.03
C GLU A 120 6.42 -7.67 7.65
N THR A 121 5.08 -7.50 7.61
CA THR A 121 4.39 -6.36 8.22
C THR A 121 3.62 -6.78 9.48
N LYS A 122 3.43 -5.84 10.40
CA LYS A 122 2.54 -5.99 11.54
C LYS A 122 1.42 -4.97 11.45
N ALA A 123 0.21 -5.39 11.83
CA ALA A 123 -0.94 -4.51 11.88
C ALA A 123 -0.65 -3.32 12.81
N LEU A 124 -1.02 -2.13 12.35
CA LEU A 124 -0.81 -0.90 13.10
C LEU A 124 -1.52 -0.97 14.45
N HIS A 125 -0.82 -0.51 15.50
CA HIS A 125 -1.43 -0.31 16.80
C HIS A 125 -2.02 1.11 16.87
N PRO A 126 -3.34 1.28 16.99
CA PRO A 126 -3.95 2.60 17.07
C PRO A 126 -3.58 3.27 18.41
N LEU A 127 -3.05 4.50 18.35
CA LEU A 127 -2.66 5.26 19.55
C LEU A 127 -3.87 5.63 20.44
N HIS A 128 -4.99 5.99 19.81
CA HIS A 128 -6.27 6.25 20.48
C HIS A 128 -7.40 5.66 19.64
N LEU A 129 -8.01 4.57 20.13
CA LEU A 129 -9.33 4.15 19.64
C LEU A 129 -10.33 5.04 20.36
N HIS A 130 -10.81 6.12 19.74
CA HIS A 130 -12.04 6.76 20.23
C HIS A 130 -13.21 5.93 19.71
N PRO A 131 -13.79 5.00 20.51
CA PRO A 131 -14.78 4.07 20.01
C PRO A 131 -16.17 4.72 19.93
N ASP A 132 -16.27 6.01 20.24
CA ASP A 132 -17.54 6.65 20.55
C ASP A 132 -17.70 7.95 19.74
N ARG A 133 -18.39 7.85 18.60
CA ARG A 133 -18.74 9.00 17.75
C ARG A 133 -19.66 10.01 18.46
N HIS A 134 -20.14 9.70 19.66
CA HIS A 134 -21.03 10.54 20.47
C HIS A 134 -20.33 11.28 21.62
N LYS A 135 -19.04 11.05 21.86
CA LYS A 135 -18.29 11.79 22.88
C LYS A 135 -17.51 12.93 22.25
N LEU A 136 -17.68 14.14 22.81
CA LEU A 136 -16.85 15.30 22.49
C LEU A 136 -15.37 14.93 22.67
N PRO A 137 -14.48 15.25 21.72
CA PRO A 137 -13.06 14.95 21.85
C PRO A 137 -12.50 15.66 23.08
N ALA A 138 -11.89 14.89 23.98
CA ALA A 138 -11.10 15.47 25.07
C ALA A 138 -9.89 16.18 24.46
N THR A 139 -9.70 17.45 24.80
CA THR A 139 -8.62 18.30 24.25
C THR A 139 -7.27 17.88 24.84
N TYR A 140 -6.66 16.83 24.30
CA TYR A 140 -5.28 16.50 24.57
C TYR A 140 -4.34 17.37 23.69
N PRO A 141 -3.19 17.87 24.20
CA PRO A 141 -2.66 17.71 25.55
C PRO A 141 -3.13 18.77 26.57
N PHE A 142 -4.01 19.68 26.18
CA PHE A 142 -4.21 20.93 26.92
C PHE A 142 -5.26 20.90 28.04
N ASN A 143 -6.09 19.85 28.18
CA ASN A 143 -7.11 19.67 29.24
C ASN A 143 -7.55 20.98 29.94
N LEU A 144 -8.20 21.88 29.20
CA LEU A 144 -8.85 23.07 29.77
C LEU A 144 -10.21 22.69 30.38
#